data_AF-A0A8T6CGL1-F1
#
_entry.id   AF-A0A8T6CGL1-F1
#
_cell.length_a   1.000
_cell.length_b   1.000
_cell.length_c   1.000
_cell.angle_alpha   90.00
_cell.angle_beta   90.00
_cell.angle_gamma   90.00
#
_symmetry.space_group_name_H-M   'P 1'
#
loop_
_entity.id
_entity.type
_entity.pdbx_description
1 polymer ?
#
loop_
_entity_poly.entity_id
_entity_poly.type
_entity_poly.pdbx_seq_one_letter_code
_entity_poly.pdbx_strand_id
1 'polypeptide(L)' 'MTKRNPDYDFKWCPGCGDFAVVRSIELALADWVNTNSRPIEDTVMVAGIGCSGNLVHLQEGPQPFGIHG' A
#
# COMPACT_ATOMS: atom_id res chain seq x y z
N MET A 1 12.05 4.23 -1.23
CA MET A 1 12.15 5.11 -0.06
C MET A 1 11.11 6.20 -0.25
N THR A 2 10.00 6.10 0.46
CA THR A 2 8.94 7.10 0.44
C THR A 2 9.40 8.41 1.08
N LYS A 3 8.72 9.51 0.78
CA LYS A 3 9.01 10.81 1.43
C LYS A 3 8.84 10.78 2.94
N ARG A 4 8.11 9.78 3.46
CA ARG A 4 7.81 9.60 4.88
C ARG A 4 8.83 8.76 5.62
N ASN A 5 9.53 7.85 4.94
CA ASN A 5 10.59 7.07 5.53
C ASN A 5 11.82 7.01 4.61
N PRO A 6 12.70 8.03 4.71
CA PRO A 6 13.88 8.14 3.87
C PRO A 6 14.99 7.15 4.24
N ASP A 7 14.88 6.43 5.36
CA ASP A 7 15.90 5.48 5.81
C ASP A 7 15.43 4.01 5.67
N TYR A 8 14.13 3.74 5.80
CA TYR A 8 13.58 2.38 5.78
C TYR A 8 12.15 2.36 5.27
N ASP A 9 11.90 1.98 4.01
CA ASP A 9 10.51 2.02 3.52
C ASP A 9 9.60 1.10 4.34
N PHE A 10 9.90 -0.20 4.45
CA PHE A 10 9.12 -1.17 5.24
C PHE A 10 10.02 -2.34 5.67
N LYS A 11 9.98 -2.77 6.94
CA LYS A 11 10.74 -3.96 7.40
C LYS A 11 9.91 -5.24 7.26
N TRP A 12 9.58 -5.60 6.02
CA TRP A 12 9.29 -7.00 5.73
C TRP A 12 10.60 -7.78 5.65
N CYS A 13 10.58 -9.03 6.09
CA CYS A 13 11.75 -9.90 6.01
C CYS A 13 12.16 -10.12 4.54
N PRO A 14 13.46 -10.28 4.23
CA PRO A 14 13.90 -10.68 2.90
C PRO A 14 13.18 -11.97 2.46
N GLY A 15 12.56 -11.95 1.28
CA GLY A 15 11.75 -13.07 0.78
C GLY A 15 10.31 -13.12 1.29
N CYS A 16 9.84 -12.12 2.03
CA CYS A 16 8.44 -12.03 2.45
C CYS A 16 7.50 -11.94 1.24
N GLY A 17 6.40 -12.71 1.27
CA GLY A 17 5.39 -12.71 0.22
C GLY A 17 4.61 -11.40 0.09
N ASP A 18 4.59 -10.55 1.13
CA ASP A 18 3.89 -9.27 1.12
C ASP A 18 4.44 -8.31 0.05
N PHE A 19 5.72 -8.45 -0.34
CA PHE A 19 6.28 -7.72 -1.48
C PHE A 19 5.56 -8.06 -2.80
N ALA A 20 5.21 -9.34 -3.02
CA ALA A 20 4.47 -9.77 -4.20
C ALA A 20 3.01 -9.29 -4.16
N VAL A 21 2.41 -9.27 -2.97
CA VAL A 21 1.05 -8.74 -2.76
C VAL A 21 1.01 -7.25 -3.10
N VAL A 22 1.94 -6.46 -2.53
CA VAL A 22 2.11 -5.03 -2.88
C VAL A 22 2.20 -4.84 -4.38
N ARG A 23 3.11 -5.56 -5.04
CA ARG A 23 3.33 -5.40 -6.47
C ARG A 23 2.08 -5.72 -7.29
N SER A 24 1.34 -6.74 -6.88
CA SER A 24 0.10 -7.14 -7.56
C SER A 24 -0.99 -6.08 -7.40
N ILE A 25 -1.12 -5.50 -6.21
CA ILE A 25 -2.06 -4.42 -5.92
C ILE A 25 -1.72 -3.15 -6.71
N GLU A 26 -0.44 -2.75 -6.79
CA GLU A 26 -0.01 -1.60 -7.60
C GLU A 26 -0.44 -1.74 -9.07
N LEU A 27 -0.22 -2.92 -9.66
CA LEU A 27 -0.59 -3.21 -11.04
C LEU A 27 -2.11 -3.16 -11.23
N ALA A 28 -2.86 -3.76 -10.29
CA ALA A 28 -4.32 -3.75 -10.34
C ALA A 28 -4.91 -2.34 -10.19
N LEU A 29 -4.37 -1.51 -9.30
CA LEU A 29 -4.81 -0.11 -9.16
C LEU A 29 -4.48 0.70 -10.40
N ALA A 30 -3.28 0.54 -10.98
CA ALA A 30 -2.91 1.24 -12.20
C ALA A 30 -3.86 0.90 -13.36
N ASP A 31 -4.19 -0.38 -13.53
CA ASP A 31 -5.15 -0.83 -14.54
C ASP A 31 -6.56 -0.26 -14.28
N TRP A 32 -7.01 -0.27 -13.02
CA TRP A 32 -8.31 0.26 -12.61
C TRP A 32 -8.44 1.76 -12.87
N VAL A 33 -7.44 2.55 -12.46
CA VAL A 33 -7.37 4.01 -12.68
C VAL A 33 -7.44 4.33 -14.18
N ASN A 34 -6.64 3.63 -14.99
CA ASN A 34 -6.59 3.85 -16.44
C ASN A 34 -7.92 3.46 -17.12
N THR A 35 -8.47 2.30 -16.79
CA THR A 35 -9.69 1.78 -17.41
C THR A 35 -10.91 2.63 -17.06
N ASN A 36 -10.98 3.15 -15.84
CA ASN A 36 -12.13 3.93 -15.37
C ASN A 36 -11.94 5.45 -15.51
N SER A 37 -10.77 5.91 -15.99
CA SER A 37 -10.41 7.33 -16.06
C SER A 37 -10.66 8.08 -14.74
N ARG A 38 -10.38 7.40 -13.62
CA ARG A 38 -10.56 7.94 -12.26
C ARG A 38 -9.22 8.29 -11.66
N PRO A 39 -9.14 9.37 -10.88
CA PRO A 39 -7.92 9.71 -10.18
C PRO A 39 -7.62 8.69 -9.07
N ILE A 40 -6.33 8.54 -8.72
CA ILE A 40 -5.89 7.57 -7.70
C ILE A 40 -6.38 7.95 -6.30
N GLU A 41 -6.53 9.26 -6.04
CA GLU A 41 -7.04 9.82 -4.79
C GLU A 41 -8.49 9.46 -4.45
N ASP A 42 -9.25 8.92 -5.41
CA ASP A 42 -10.59 8.36 -5.17
C ASP A 42 -10.54 6.95 -4.55
N THR A 43 -9.34 6.41 -4.32
CA THR A 43 -9.14 5.09 -3.71
C THR A 43 -8.67 5.23 -2.26
N VAL A 44 -9.18 4.36 -1.39
CA VAL A 44 -8.72 4.25 -0.01
C VAL A 44 -8.16 2.86 0.25
N MET A 45 -6.95 2.80 0.78
CA MET A 45 -6.32 1.57 1.28
C MET A 45 -6.60 1.45 2.77
N VAL A 46 -7.24 0.35 3.19
CA VAL A 46 -7.53 0.06 4.60
C VAL A 46 -6.81 -1.22 4.97
N ALA A 47 -6.01 -1.18 6.04
CA ALA A 47 -5.31 -2.35 6.55
C ALA A 47 -5.44 -2.42 8.09
N GLY A 48 -5.42 -3.65 8.61
CA GLY A 48 -5.39 -3.92 10.04
C GLY A 48 -4.00 -3.79 10.66
N ILE A 49 -3.79 -4.42 11.81
CA ILE A 49 -2.51 -4.43 12.52
C ILE A 49 -1.78 -5.76 12.29
N GLY A 50 -0.55 -5.69 11.77
CA GLY A 50 0.32 -6.83 11.52
C GLY A 50 1.39 -6.52 10.47
N CYS A 51 2.20 -7.51 10.06
CA CYS A 51 3.16 -7.34 8.96
C CYS A 51 2.43 -6.88 7.67
N SER A 52 1.30 -7.51 7.35
CA SER A 52 0.43 -7.11 6.25
C SER A 52 -0.21 -5.72 6.44
N GLY A 53 -0.33 -5.24 7.68
CA GLY A 53 -0.84 -3.92 8.01
C GLY A 53 -0.03 -2.78 7.38
N ASN A 54 1.25 -3.01 7.10
CA ASN A 54 2.11 -2.04 6.41
C ASN A 54 1.66 -1.73 4.97
N LEU A 55 0.74 -2.52 4.40
CA LEU A 55 0.09 -2.22 3.11
C LEU A 55 -0.57 -0.83 3.09
N VAL A 56 -0.95 -0.28 4.25
CA VAL A 56 -1.49 1.09 4.40
C VAL A 56 -0.50 2.20 4.07
N HIS A 57 0.71 1.86 3.66
CA HIS A 57 1.72 2.82 3.20
C HIS A 57 2.00 2.71 1.70
N LEU A 58 1.24 1.88 0.99
CA LEU A 58 1.40 1.68 -0.45
C LEU A 58 1.27 2.99 -1.23
N GLN A 59 0.38 3.87 -0.79
CA GLN A 59 0.15 5.16 -1.41
C GLN A 59 0.75 6.28 -0.56
N GLU A 60 1.15 7.38 -1.19
CA GLU A 60 1.45 8.61 -0.45
C GLU A 60 0.15 9.39 -0.23
N GLY A 61 -0.07 9.89 0.99
CA GLY A 61 -1.29 10.66 1.32
C GLY A 61 -1.88 10.33 2.68
N PRO A 62 -2.85 11.10 3.20
CA PRO A 62 -3.57 10.77 4.43
C PRO A 62 -4.20 9.38 4.28
N GLN A 63 -3.85 8.44 5.16
CA GLN A 63 -4.31 7.06 5.09
C GLN A 63 -4.87 6.63 6.45
N PRO A 64 -5.98 5.90 6.49
CA PRO A 64 -6.58 5.44 7.73
C PRO A 64 -5.77 4.27 8.31
N PHE A 65 -5.26 4.42 9.54
CA PHE A 65 -4.76 3.26 10.29
C PHE A 65 -5.92 2.53 10.93
N GLY A 66 -6.07 1.25 10.62
CA GLY A 66 -7.09 0.39 11.21
C GLY A 66 -6.73 -0.06 12.63
N ILE A 67 -7.71 -0.69 13.29
CA ILE A 67 -7.50 -1.48 14.50
C ILE A 67 -7.18 -2.93 14.14
N HIS A 68 -6.70 -3.71 15.11
CA HIS A 68 -6.58 -5.15 14.93
C HIS A 68 -7.98 -5.78 14.84
N GLY A 69 -8.25 -6.52 13.76
CA GLY A 69 -9.54 -7.14 13.47
C GLY A 69 -9.51 -7.93 12.18
#